data_AF-A0A8H6YS90-F1
#
_entry.id   AF-A0A8H6YS90-F1
#
_cell.length_a   1.000
_cell.length_b   1.000
_cell.length_c   1.000
_cell.angle_alpha   90.00
_cell.angle_beta   90.00
_cell.angle_gamma   90.00
#
_symmetry.space_group_name_H-M   'P 1'
#
loop_
_entity.id
_entity.type
_entity.pdbx_description
1 polymer ?
#
loop_
_entity_poly.entity_id
_entity_poly.type
_entity_poly.pdbx_seq_one_letter_code
_entity_poly.pdbx_strand_id
1 'polypeptide(L)'
;MPRQTDRQWTTDVALELVTALRLLETITDDSMNKDLFEDSSGSDTDTDSDNAIIHDAPLSTRLIGALADLHSERYLTERQDINKTTEIVNLLLGSWKVNRPEIFRDYLRITPAAFDKLLDGVKDDPIFSNNSDTAEQLPVQHQLAIALYRFGHYGNGASVRLTALLFGVGYGTVPKSTNRVILALCRDRFRRSAIRWPEDGSEAKEAAKAWVERQDRSCPQWRDGWVMVDGTLVPLYARPAHFGNSWFDRKSNYSLNVQIINTPDLRIVDYGVGLPGSQHDASAWKKTRIPREHETLLPNDEWCWADSAYPIQKYLVAPYKKPEKDEGRNPEFNYALSGIRIRSEHAVGYLKGRFPSLKGLRLRIDNKDHQLFATLWVVACMVEGRRIMAEDRRGNEAPDEDDADMDSIMKADARDIELLEAQIKREKLKKALFDFYEQQRDAEEDENSDGV
;
A
#
# COMPACT_ATOMS: atom_id res chain seq x y z
N MET A 1 -6.88 20.28 -7.83
CA MET A 1 -6.33 21.45 -7.12
C MET A 1 -6.32 21.14 -5.63
N PRO A 2 -5.28 21.53 -4.88
CA PRO A 2 -5.36 21.56 -3.42
C PRO A 2 -6.46 22.53 -2.99
N ARG A 3 -7.10 22.30 -1.84
CA ARG A 3 -7.90 23.35 -1.20
C ARG A 3 -6.93 24.45 -0.74
N GLN A 4 -7.19 25.70 -1.12
CA GLN A 4 -6.65 26.83 -0.38
C GLN A 4 -7.06 26.68 1.09
N THR A 5 -6.13 26.95 2.00
CA THR A 5 -6.47 27.18 3.41
C THR A 5 -7.24 28.48 3.54
N ASP A 6 -8.02 28.64 4.60
CA ASP A 6 -8.84 29.85 4.81
C ASP A 6 -7.97 31.13 4.82
N ARG A 7 -6.72 31.04 5.33
CA ARG A 7 -5.71 32.11 5.25
C ARG A 7 -5.25 32.40 3.82
N GLN A 8 -5.05 31.38 2.98
CA GLN A 8 -4.71 31.60 1.55
C GLN A 8 -5.88 32.25 0.82
N TRP A 9 -7.09 31.71 0.93
CA TRP A 9 -8.28 32.30 0.31
C TRP A 9 -8.50 33.76 0.75
N THR A 10 -8.34 34.06 2.05
CA THR A 10 -8.41 35.44 2.56
C THR A 10 -7.27 36.33 2.05
N THR A 11 -6.06 35.78 1.90
CA THR A 11 -4.92 36.51 1.31
C THR A 11 -5.18 36.83 -0.16
N ASP A 12 -5.64 35.86 -0.93
CA ASP A 12 -5.84 35.99 -2.37
C ASP A 12 -6.95 37.03 -2.66
N VAL A 13 -8.07 36.97 -1.93
CA VAL A 13 -9.15 37.98 -1.98
C VAL A 13 -8.68 39.37 -1.54
N ALA A 14 -7.83 39.46 -0.50
CA ALA A 14 -7.27 40.73 -0.05
C ALA A 14 -6.28 41.32 -1.08
N LEU A 15 -5.53 40.48 -1.78
CA LEU A 15 -4.61 40.90 -2.85
C LEU A 15 -5.36 41.40 -4.09
N GLU A 16 -6.47 40.74 -4.47
CA GLU A 16 -7.38 41.23 -5.51
C GLU A 16 -7.97 42.60 -5.13
N LEU A 17 -8.44 42.77 -3.88
CA LEU A 17 -8.93 44.06 -3.36
C LEU A 17 -7.86 45.15 -3.37
N VAL A 18 -6.64 44.86 -2.92
CA VAL A 18 -5.50 45.81 -3.00
C VAL A 18 -5.20 46.22 -4.44
N THR A 19 -5.23 45.26 -5.37
CA THR A 19 -4.96 45.52 -6.79
C THR A 19 -6.04 46.41 -7.41
N ALA A 20 -7.32 46.14 -7.12
CA ALA A 20 -8.44 46.97 -7.55
C ALA A 20 -8.40 48.39 -6.94
N LEU A 21 -8.04 48.51 -5.66
CA LEU A 21 -7.86 49.81 -5.01
C LEU A 21 -6.69 50.61 -5.60
N ARG A 22 -5.54 49.97 -5.88
CA ARG A 22 -4.41 50.64 -6.57
C ARG A 22 -4.79 51.15 -7.97
N LEU A 23 -5.57 50.37 -8.72
CA LEU A 23 -6.07 50.81 -10.04
C LEU A 23 -7.01 52.01 -9.91
N LEU A 24 -7.90 52.03 -8.91
CA LEU A 24 -8.79 53.18 -8.66
C LEU A 24 -8.01 54.42 -8.20
N GLU A 25 -7.08 54.27 -7.25
CA GLU A 25 -6.19 55.33 -6.76
C GLU A 25 -5.41 55.98 -7.93
N THR A 26 -4.77 55.16 -8.78
CA THR A 26 -4.03 55.67 -9.95
C THR A 26 -4.93 56.38 -10.97
N ILE A 27 -6.17 55.93 -11.18
CA ILE A 27 -7.14 56.61 -12.05
C ILE A 27 -7.58 57.97 -11.46
N THR A 28 -7.69 58.09 -10.13
CA THR A 28 -7.99 59.39 -9.49
C THR A 28 -6.81 60.35 -9.54
N ASP A 29 -5.57 59.86 -9.37
CA ASP A 29 -4.36 60.69 -9.45
C ASP A 29 -4.13 61.22 -10.87
N ASP A 30 -4.30 60.36 -11.90
CA ASP A 30 -4.24 60.77 -13.32
C ASP A 30 -5.38 61.72 -13.72
N SER A 31 -6.50 61.69 -12.99
CA SER A 31 -7.59 62.67 -13.17
C SER A 31 -7.29 64.02 -12.52
N MET A 32 -6.56 64.08 -11.41
CA MET A 32 -6.22 65.36 -10.75
C MET A 32 -5.00 66.04 -11.36
N ASN A 33 -4.02 65.27 -11.87
CA ASN A 33 -2.87 65.81 -12.61
C ASN A 33 -3.23 66.43 -13.97
N LYS A 34 -4.49 66.36 -14.40
CA LYS A 34 -4.94 66.91 -15.70
C LYS A 34 -5.43 68.35 -15.66
N ASP A 35 -5.80 68.85 -14.48
CA ASP A 35 -6.38 70.19 -14.29
C ASP A 35 -5.37 71.20 -13.70
N LEU A 36 -4.11 70.81 -13.50
CA LEU A 36 -3.07 71.65 -12.89
C LEU A 36 -1.96 72.05 -13.88
N PHE A 37 -2.32 72.95 -14.80
CA PHE A 37 -1.39 73.73 -15.62
C PHE A 37 -1.72 75.23 -15.56
N GLU A 38 -1.72 75.83 -14.36
CA GLU A 38 -1.49 77.29 -14.26
C GLU A 38 -0.90 77.77 -12.92
N ASP A 39 0.14 78.59 -13.07
CA ASP A 39 0.77 79.57 -12.17
C ASP A 39 1.51 79.18 -10.87
N SER A 40 2.28 80.16 -10.36
CA SER A 40 3.43 80.00 -9.48
C SER A 40 3.27 80.66 -8.10
N SER A 41 3.84 80.04 -7.05
CA SER A 41 4.86 80.61 -6.14
C SER A 41 4.93 79.83 -4.82
N GLY A 42 6.13 79.71 -4.23
CA GLY A 42 6.39 78.77 -3.13
C GLY A 42 6.72 79.40 -1.77
N SER A 43 7.09 78.55 -0.81
CA SER A 43 7.83 78.89 0.41
C SER A 43 8.42 77.61 1.01
N ASP A 44 9.66 77.66 1.49
CA ASP A 44 10.26 76.59 2.29
C ASP A 44 9.79 76.66 3.75
N THR A 45 9.59 75.51 4.41
CA THR A 45 9.83 75.30 5.86
C THR A 45 9.93 73.80 6.16
N ASP A 46 11.06 73.33 6.68
CA ASP A 46 11.21 71.99 7.28
C ASP A 46 10.52 71.91 8.66
N THR A 47 10.00 70.73 9.03
CA THR A 47 10.03 70.21 10.43
C THR A 47 9.61 68.73 10.51
N ASP A 48 10.20 67.99 11.45
CA ASP A 48 10.06 66.52 11.57
C ASP A 48 8.67 66.04 12.04
N SER A 49 8.14 64.95 11.43
CA SER A 49 6.98 64.22 11.96
C SER A 49 6.78 62.79 11.38
N ASP A 50 7.75 61.89 11.58
CA ASP A 50 7.68 60.50 11.07
C ASP A 50 6.44 59.69 11.52
N ASN A 51 5.74 60.11 12.59
CA ASN A 51 4.53 59.44 13.09
C ASN A 51 3.21 59.90 12.43
N ALA A 52 3.20 60.99 11.65
CA ALA A 52 1.97 61.47 11.01
C ALA A 52 1.59 60.68 9.73
N ILE A 53 2.60 60.20 9.00
CA ILE A 53 2.51 59.74 7.61
C ILE A 53 1.63 58.48 7.44
N ILE A 54 1.49 57.67 8.48
CA ILE A 54 0.78 56.36 8.42
C ILE A 54 -0.74 56.52 8.28
N HIS A 55 -1.33 57.64 8.71
CA HIS A 55 -2.78 57.83 8.69
C HIS A 55 -3.33 58.33 7.34
N ASP A 56 -2.60 59.21 6.64
CA ASP A 56 -2.96 59.73 5.30
C ASP A 56 -2.48 58.84 4.13
N ALA A 57 -1.70 57.79 4.42
CA ALA A 57 -1.31 56.82 3.40
C ALA A 57 -2.54 56.17 2.73
N PRO A 58 -2.58 56.05 1.37
CA PRO A 58 -3.71 55.46 0.65
C PRO A 58 -4.13 54.08 1.17
N LEU A 59 -5.43 53.77 1.08
CA LEU A 59 -6.01 52.58 1.69
C LEU A 59 -5.33 51.29 1.20
N SER A 60 -4.95 51.23 -0.08
CA SER A 60 -4.20 50.09 -0.60
C SER A 60 -2.81 49.95 0.03
N THR A 61 -2.09 51.04 0.32
CA THR A 61 -0.80 51.04 1.01
C THR A 61 -0.93 50.46 2.42
N ARG A 62 -1.98 50.87 3.14
CA ARG A 62 -2.27 50.40 4.51
C ARG A 62 -2.69 48.93 4.53
N LEU A 63 -3.42 48.46 3.52
CA LEU A 63 -3.73 47.04 3.32
C LEU A 63 -2.49 46.22 2.93
N ILE A 64 -1.57 46.76 2.13
CA ILE A 64 -0.27 46.12 1.82
C ILE A 64 0.56 45.96 3.10
N GLY A 65 0.61 46.99 3.95
CA GLY A 65 1.24 46.90 5.28
C GLY A 65 0.62 45.80 6.14
N ALA A 66 -0.70 45.83 6.33
CA ALA A 66 -1.40 44.81 7.11
C ALA A 66 -1.26 43.38 6.54
N LEU A 67 -1.11 43.22 5.22
CA LEU A 67 -0.77 41.95 4.58
C LEU A 67 0.68 41.54 4.83
N ALA A 68 1.64 42.47 4.77
CA ALA A 68 3.04 42.20 5.10
C ALA A 68 3.19 41.78 6.56
N ASP A 69 2.52 42.45 7.50
CA ASP A 69 2.47 42.10 8.92
C ASP A 69 1.86 40.71 9.12
N LEU A 70 0.70 40.44 8.49
CA LEU A 70 0.04 39.13 8.52
C LEU A 70 0.92 38.02 7.94
N HIS A 71 1.77 38.31 6.96
CA HIS A 71 2.73 37.35 6.39
C HIS A 71 4.05 37.24 7.15
N SER A 72 4.43 38.24 7.95
CA SER A 72 5.54 38.15 8.90
C SER A 72 5.26 37.07 9.96
N GLU A 73 4.03 37.00 10.46
CA GLU A 73 3.61 35.97 11.40
C GLU A 73 3.11 34.70 10.69
N ARG A 74 3.77 33.57 10.96
CA ARG A 74 3.38 32.26 10.40
C ARG A 74 2.03 31.75 10.94
N TYR A 75 1.55 32.26 12.08
CA TYR A 75 0.34 31.79 12.77
C TYR A 75 -0.45 32.97 13.37
N LEU A 76 -1.76 33.04 13.09
CA LEU A 76 -2.65 34.12 13.56
C LEU A 76 -3.12 33.95 15.02
N THR A 77 -2.41 33.16 15.81
CA THR A 77 -2.78 32.79 17.19
C THR A 77 -1.54 32.29 17.92
N GLU A 78 -1.36 32.75 19.15
CA GLU A 78 -0.28 32.28 20.02
C GLU A 78 -0.28 30.75 20.13
N ARG A 79 0.92 30.15 20.05
CA ARG A 79 1.08 28.70 20.14
C ARG A 79 1.41 28.29 21.57
N GLN A 80 0.42 27.72 22.24
CA GLN A 80 0.68 26.95 23.45
C GLN A 80 1.58 25.75 23.12
N ASP A 81 2.76 25.72 23.73
CA ASP A 81 3.68 24.60 23.56
C ASP A 81 3.16 23.33 24.24
N ILE A 82 3.36 22.20 23.56
CA ILE A 82 2.93 20.89 24.04
C ILE A 82 4.18 20.13 24.44
N ASN A 83 4.41 20.03 25.75
CA ASN A 83 5.51 19.26 26.34
C ASN A 83 5.52 17.82 25.83
N LYS A 84 6.72 17.33 25.48
CA LYS A 84 6.95 16.04 24.82
C LYS A 84 8.24 15.41 25.32
N THR A 85 8.30 14.08 25.20
CA THR A 85 9.45 13.24 25.54
C THR A 85 10.02 12.63 24.25
N THR A 86 11.36 12.55 24.16
CA THR A 86 12.09 11.78 23.14
C THR A 86 12.71 10.50 23.71
N GLU A 87 12.71 10.37 25.03
CA GLU A 87 13.28 9.26 25.78
C GLU A 87 12.68 7.91 25.36
N ILE A 88 11.39 7.86 25.00
CA ILE A 88 10.74 6.63 24.50
C ILE A 88 11.35 6.18 23.17
N VAL A 89 11.61 7.08 22.21
CA VAL A 89 12.21 6.68 20.92
C VAL A 89 13.70 6.39 21.06
N ASN A 90 14.41 7.07 21.97
CA ASN A 90 15.80 6.79 22.31
C ASN A 90 15.96 5.41 23.00
N LEU A 91 15.03 5.06 23.90
CA LEU A 91 14.94 3.72 24.48
C LEU A 91 14.60 2.67 23.41
N LEU A 92 13.61 2.94 22.56
CA LEU A 92 13.18 2.01 21.52
C LEU A 92 14.30 1.70 20.51
N LEU A 93 14.94 2.71 19.93
CA LEU A 93 15.98 2.54 18.91
C LEU A 93 17.36 2.17 19.49
N GLY A 94 17.61 2.48 20.76
CA GLY A 94 18.82 2.12 21.49
C GLY A 94 18.63 0.89 22.37
N SER A 95 18.32 1.12 23.66
CA SER A 95 18.39 0.07 24.68
C SER A 95 17.45 -1.11 24.45
N TRP A 96 16.19 -0.89 24.05
CA TRP A 96 15.24 -1.98 23.82
C TRP A 96 15.57 -2.78 22.56
N LYS A 97 16.03 -2.12 21.49
CA LYS A 97 16.49 -2.78 20.27
C LYS A 97 17.57 -3.85 20.53
N VAL A 98 18.46 -3.60 21.49
CA VAL A 98 19.56 -4.52 21.86
C VAL A 98 19.17 -5.45 23.01
N ASN A 99 18.68 -4.88 24.12
CA ASN A 99 18.54 -5.57 25.40
C ASN A 99 17.15 -6.19 25.63
N ARG A 100 16.11 -5.70 24.94
CA ARG A 100 14.69 -6.10 25.09
C ARG A 100 13.99 -6.23 23.72
N PRO A 101 14.50 -7.11 22.82
CA PRO A 101 14.06 -7.18 21.42
C PRO A 101 12.58 -7.58 21.27
N GLU A 102 11.96 -8.15 22.29
CA GLU A 102 10.52 -8.42 22.35
C GLU A 102 9.69 -7.13 22.48
N ILE A 103 10.09 -6.18 23.34
CA ILE A 103 9.46 -4.84 23.41
C ILE A 103 9.61 -4.12 22.07
N PHE A 104 10.79 -4.22 21.44
CA PHE A 104 11.01 -3.68 20.10
C PHE A 104 10.05 -4.28 19.05
N ARG A 105 9.88 -5.61 19.07
CA ARG A 105 8.96 -6.34 18.18
C ARG A 105 7.49 -6.03 18.47
N ASP A 106 7.11 -5.68 19.71
CA ASP A 106 5.75 -5.22 20.02
C ASP A 106 5.44 -3.82 19.46
N TYR A 107 6.37 -2.87 19.61
CA TYR A 107 6.21 -1.51 19.10
C TYR A 107 6.24 -1.44 17.57
N LEU A 108 7.25 -2.05 16.93
CA LEU A 108 7.53 -1.88 15.49
C LEU A 108 7.12 -3.08 14.64
N ARG A 109 6.58 -4.15 15.26
CA ARG A 109 6.15 -5.40 14.61
C ARG A 109 7.24 -6.19 13.88
N ILE A 110 8.50 -5.78 13.93
CA ILE A 110 9.63 -6.45 13.25
C ILE A 110 10.79 -6.71 14.23
N THR A 111 11.72 -7.59 13.86
CA THR A 111 12.94 -7.83 14.63
C THR A 111 13.92 -6.67 14.48
N PRO A 112 14.86 -6.47 15.43
CA PRO A 112 15.98 -5.54 15.26
C PRO A 112 16.78 -5.78 13.96
N ALA A 113 17.06 -7.04 13.64
CA ALA A 113 17.77 -7.42 12.41
C ALA A 113 17.01 -7.04 11.12
N ALA A 114 15.69 -7.27 11.08
CA ALA A 114 14.86 -6.84 9.96
C ALA A 114 14.82 -5.32 9.86
N PHE A 115 14.75 -4.60 10.99
CA PHE A 115 14.78 -3.14 11.02
C PHE A 115 16.09 -2.57 10.45
N ASP A 116 17.24 -3.15 10.78
CA ASP A 116 18.52 -2.66 10.29
C ASP A 116 18.72 -2.91 8.80
N LYS A 117 18.39 -4.11 8.29
CA LYS A 117 18.41 -4.38 6.84
C LYS A 117 17.41 -3.53 6.06
N LEU A 118 16.27 -3.20 6.68
CA LEU A 118 15.28 -2.30 6.12
C LEU A 118 15.81 -0.86 6.07
N LEU A 119 16.42 -0.38 7.16
CA LEU A 119 17.08 0.92 7.24
C LEU A 119 18.20 1.04 6.21
N ASP A 120 19.12 0.07 6.15
CA ASP A 120 20.21 0.03 5.16
C ASP A 120 19.70 -0.03 3.72
N GLY A 121 18.55 -0.66 3.49
CA GLY A 121 17.94 -0.73 2.16
C GLY A 121 17.26 0.57 1.68
N VAL A 122 16.99 1.54 2.58
CA VAL A 122 16.25 2.77 2.26
C VAL A 122 16.94 4.08 2.64
N LYS A 123 17.94 4.07 3.53
CA LYS A 123 18.58 5.29 4.08
C LYS A 123 19.13 6.24 3.03
N ASP A 124 19.57 5.70 1.90
CA ASP A 124 20.19 6.43 0.79
C ASP A 124 19.18 6.91 -0.29
N ASP A 125 17.86 6.75 -0.08
CA ASP A 125 16.85 7.32 -0.99
C ASP A 125 16.81 8.86 -0.85
N PRO A 126 16.93 9.64 -1.95
CA PRO A 126 16.86 11.11 -1.92
C PRO A 126 15.57 11.70 -1.30
N ILE A 127 14.52 10.91 -1.08
CA ILE A 127 13.33 11.33 -0.31
C ILE A 127 13.65 11.59 1.18
N PHE A 128 14.81 11.13 1.67
CA PHE A 128 15.27 11.29 3.04
C PHE A 128 16.23 12.47 3.27
N SER A 129 16.73 13.13 2.22
CA SER A 129 17.41 14.43 2.34
C SER A 129 16.46 15.61 2.13
N ASN A 130 16.90 16.81 2.50
CA ASN A 130 16.23 18.07 2.21
C ASN A 130 17.26 19.17 1.93
N ASN A 131 17.03 19.97 0.88
CA ASN A 131 17.88 21.10 0.53
C ASN A 131 17.47 22.31 1.39
N SER A 132 17.84 22.30 2.67
CA SER A 132 17.33 23.24 3.68
C SER A 132 18.37 23.56 4.74
N ASP A 133 19.11 24.64 4.53
CA ASP A 133 20.29 25.04 5.31
C ASP A 133 20.00 25.45 6.77
N THR A 134 18.73 25.45 7.18
CA THR A 134 18.23 25.91 8.48
C THR A 134 17.39 24.87 9.25
N ALA A 135 17.14 23.69 8.70
CA ALA A 135 16.30 22.68 9.36
C ALA A 135 16.65 21.25 8.94
N GLU A 136 17.38 20.54 9.80
CA GLU A 136 17.71 19.13 9.60
C GLU A 136 16.45 18.25 9.50
N GLN A 137 16.52 17.25 8.62
CA GLN A 137 15.49 16.24 8.49
C GLN A 137 15.63 15.16 9.57
N LEU A 138 14.52 14.87 10.27
CA LEU A 138 14.44 13.81 11.28
C LEU A 138 15.14 12.50 10.80
N PRO A 139 16.06 11.89 11.58
CA PRO A 139 16.86 10.76 11.11
C PRO A 139 16.04 9.60 10.55
N VAL A 140 16.53 8.92 9.50
CA VAL A 140 15.76 7.91 8.76
C VAL A 140 15.22 6.80 9.68
N GLN A 141 16.02 6.33 10.64
CA GLN A 141 15.58 5.35 11.65
C GLN A 141 14.37 5.81 12.47
N HIS A 142 14.24 7.10 12.79
CA HIS A 142 13.07 7.66 13.46
C HIS A 142 11.87 7.75 12.51
N GLN A 143 12.09 8.16 11.25
CA GLN A 143 11.02 8.19 10.24
C GLN A 143 10.47 6.78 9.97
N LEU A 144 11.35 5.79 9.92
CA LEU A 144 11.05 4.37 9.75
C LEU A 144 10.28 3.78 10.94
N ALA A 145 10.73 4.04 12.17
CA ALA A 145 10.02 3.60 13.38
C ALA A 145 8.60 4.20 13.47
N ILE A 146 8.42 5.48 13.13
CA ILE A 146 7.11 6.14 13.06
C ILE A 146 6.20 5.46 12.02
N ALA A 147 6.74 5.08 10.86
CA ALA A 147 6.00 4.38 9.81
C ALA A 147 5.60 2.96 10.23
N LEU A 148 6.56 2.15 10.71
CA LEU A 148 6.35 0.79 11.18
C LEU A 148 5.34 0.73 12.32
N TYR A 149 5.44 1.62 13.31
CA TYR A 149 4.47 1.74 14.39
C TYR A 149 3.05 1.98 13.85
N ARG A 150 2.89 2.86 12.85
CA ARG A 150 1.59 3.12 12.21
C ARG A 150 1.09 1.98 11.34
N PHE A 151 1.97 1.19 10.71
CA PHE A 151 1.57 -0.04 10.01
C PHE A 151 1.09 -1.10 11.00
N GLY A 152 1.77 -1.20 12.15
CA GLY A 152 1.59 -2.16 13.22
C GLY A 152 0.39 -1.93 14.16
N HIS A 153 -0.37 -0.85 13.95
CA HIS A 153 -1.50 -0.44 14.79
C HIS A 153 -2.71 -0.03 13.94
N TYR A 154 -3.89 0.01 14.58
CA TYR A 154 -5.15 0.47 13.99
C TYR A 154 -5.99 1.22 15.02
N GLY A 155 -7.16 1.74 14.62
CA GLY A 155 -8.03 2.50 15.53
C GLY A 155 -7.31 3.72 16.14
N ASN A 156 -7.33 3.82 17.47
CA ASN A 156 -6.71 4.95 18.18
C ASN A 156 -5.18 4.89 18.26
N GLY A 157 -4.56 3.70 18.31
CA GLY A 157 -3.10 3.57 18.29
C GLY A 157 -2.47 4.13 17.00
N ALA A 158 -3.16 4.02 15.87
CA ALA A 158 -2.74 4.59 14.59
C ALA A 158 -3.01 6.11 14.43
N SER A 159 -3.43 6.81 15.49
CA SER A 159 -3.76 8.24 15.42
C SER A 159 -2.50 9.13 15.39
N VAL A 160 -2.47 10.08 14.45
CA VAL A 160 -1.36 11.04 14.27
C VAL A 160 -0.99 11.77 15.57
N ARG A 161 -1.98 12.12 16.40
CA ARG A 161 -1.75 12.78 17.70
C ARG A 161 -1.01 11.88 18.69
N LEU A 162 -1.48 10.64 18.90
CA LEU A 162 -0.83 9.73 19.86
C LEU A 162 0.54 9.27 19.37
N THR A 163 0.70 8.96 18.07
CA THR A 163 2.03 8.66 17.50
C THR A 163 2.98 9.86 17.67
N ALA A 164 2.53 11.10 17.47
CA ALA A 164 3.39 12.26 17.61
C ALA A 164 3.82 12.53 19.06
N LEU A 165 2.94 12.29 20.04
CA LEU A 165 3.28 12.39 21.46
C LEU A 165 4.25 11.28 21.89
N LEU A 166 4.00 10.03 21.44
CA LEU A 166 4.84 8.86 21.73
C LEU A 166 6.27 8.98 21.20
N PHE A 167 6.43 9.57 20.01
CA PHE A 167 7.73 9.75 19.35
C PHE A 167 8.35 11.14 19.57
N GLY A 168 7.73 12.01 20.38
CA GLY A 168 8.24 13.35 20.71
C GLY A 168 8.15 14.41 19.59
N VAL A 169 7.51 14.11 18.46
CA VAL A 169 7.59 14.93 17.23
C VAL A 169 6.45 15.94 17.04
N GLY A 170 6.53 16.76 16.00
CA GLY A 170 5.42 17.58 15.51
C GLY A 170 4.30 16.73 14.90
N TYR A 171 3.04 17.16 15.03
CA TYR A 171 1.88 16.43 14.48
C TYR A 171 1.97 16.29 12.95
N GLY A 172 2.51 17.30 12.25
CA GLY A 172 2.78 17.24 10.81
C GLY A 172 4.01 16.41 10.42
N THR A 173 4.90 16.10 11.37
CA THR A 173 6.08 15.25 11.12
C THR A 173 5.67 13.80 10.91
N VAL A 174 4.74 13.28 11.71
CA VAL A 174 4.25 11.89 11.60
C VAL A 174 3.80 11.50 10.19
N PRO A 175 2.86 12.21 9.52
CA PRO A 175 2.48 11.89 8.16
C PRO A 175 3.63 12.12 7.17
N LYS A 176 4.45 13.18 7.31
CA LYS A 176 5.62 13.40 6.43
C LYS A 176 6.57 12.20 6.48
N SER A 177 6.94 11.73 7.68
CA SER A 177 7.79 10.54 7.87
C SER A 177 7.19 9.30 7.22
N THR A 178 5.92 8.98 7.50
CA THR A 178 5.27 7.80 6.93
C THR A 178 5.14 7.87 5.41
N ASN A 179 4.85 9.05 4.85
CA ASN A 179 4.75 9.22 3.40
C ASN A 179 6.09 8.95 2.71
N ARG A 180 7.20 9.47 3.26
CA ARG A 180 8.55 9.25 2.71
C ARG A 180 8.96 7.79 2.75
N VAL A 181 8.70 7.11 3.88
CA VAL A 181 8.95 5.67 4.01
C VAL A 181 8.12 4.88 3.00
N ILE A 182 6.81 5.13 2.89
CA ILE A 182 5.95 4.46 1.88
C ILE A 182 6.51 4.67 0.46
N LEU A 183 6.94 5.88 0.11
CA LEU A 183 7.52 6.17 -1.20
C LEU A 183 8.85 5.42 -1.44
N ALA A 184 9.75 5.39 -0.46
CA ALA A 184 11.00 4.63 -0.53
C ALA A 184 10.76 3.12 -0.70
N LEU A 185 9.85 2.53 0.09
CA LEU A 185 9.49 1.11 0.00
C LEU A 185 8.79 0.76 -1.32
N CYS A 186 8.05 1.71 -1.90
CA CYS A 186 7.38 1.54 -3.19
C CYS A 186 8.27 1.84 -4.42
N ARG A 187 9.51 2.33 -4.25
CA ARG A 187 10.46 2.49 -5.37
C ARG A 187 10.68 1.16 -6.06
N ASP A 188 10.77 1.15 -7.40
CA ASP A 188 10.91 -0.08 -8.16
C ASP A 188 12.11 -0.96 -7.75
N ARG A 189 13.27 -0.36 -7.43
CA ARG A 189 14.42 -1.09 -6.87
C ARG A 189 14.05 -1.89 -5.61
N PHE A 190 13.42 -1.22 -4.64
CA PHE A 190 13.09 -1.84 -3.36
C PHE A 190 11.90 -2.81 -3.50
N ARG A 191 10.84 -2.37 -4.20
CA ARG A 191 9.60 -3.10 -4.48
C ARG A 191 9.82 -4.41 -5.23
N ARG A 192 10.67 -4.42 -6.27
CA ARG A 192 11.03 -5.64 -7.04
C ARG A 192 11.98 -6.57 -6.26
N SER A 193 12.87 -6.03 -5.41
CA SER A 193 13.69 -6.86 -4.51
C SER A 193 12.87 -7.56 -3.43
N ALA A 194 11.76 -6.93 -3.01
CA ALA A 194 10.76 -7.56 -2.17
C ALA A 194 9.90 -8.51 -3.02
N ILE A 195 8.87 -8.00 -3.71
CA ILE A 195 7.89 -8.84 -4.40
C ILE A 195 8.44 -9.20 -5.79
N ARG A 196 8.96 -10.42 -5.87
CA ARG A 196 9.53 -11.04 -7.07
C ARG A 196 8.78 -12.34 -7.35
N TRP A 197 8.45 -12.57 -8.61
CA TRP A 197 8.09 -13.91 -9.11
C TRP A 197 9.35 -14.80 -9.04
N PRO A 198 9.26 -16.07 -8.58
CA PRO A 198 10.33 -17.04 -8.74
C PRO A 198 10.72 -17.20 -10.21
N GLU A 199 11.99 -17.46 -10.48
CA GLU A 199 12.43 -17.92 -11.81
C GLU A 199 11.98 -19.37 -12.04
N ASP A 200 11.95 -19.81 -13.30
CA ASP A 200 11.79 -21.24 -13.57
C ASP A 200 13.02 -22.03 -13.08
N GLY A 201 12.85 -23.33 -12.85
CA GLY A 201 13.85 -24.21 -12.22
C GLY A 201 14.12 -23.92 -10.73
N SER A 202 14.06 -22.65 -10.31
CA SER A 202 14.54 -22.19 -9.01
C SER A 202 13.99 -22.97 -7.80
N GLU A 203 14.84 -23.19 -6.81
CA GLU A 203 14.53 -23.91 -5.55
C GLU A 203 13.21 -23.44 -4.91
N ALA A 204 12.92 -22.14 -4.95
CA ALA A 204 11.71 -21.56 -4.39
C ALA A 204 10.42 -21.93 -5.15
N LYS A 205 10.52 -22.25 -6.45
CA LYS A 205 9.44 -22.76 -7.30
C LYS A 205 9.25 -24.26 -7.07
N GLU A 206 10.32 -25.04 -7.13
CA GLU A 206 10.24 -26.50 -6.93
C GLU A 206 9.86 -26.89 -5.50
N ALA A 207 10.32 -26.16 -4.47
CA ALA A 207 9.83 -26.33 -3.10
C ALA A 207 8.32 -26.02 -2.96
N ALA A 208 7.76 -25.15 -3.82
CA ALA A 208 6.32 -24.90 -3.88
C ALA A 208 5.58 -26.05 -4.58
N LYS A 209 6.07 -26.54 -5.74
CA LYS A 209 5.51 -27.72 -6.44
C LYS A 209 5.49 -28.95 -5.54
N ALA A 210 6.64 -29.29 -4.98
CA ALA A 210 6.82 -30.41 -4.07
C ALA A 210 6.05 -30.25 -2.75
N TRP A 211 5.66 -29.04 -2.33
CA TRP A 211 4.75 -28.87 -1.18
C TRP A 211 3.33 -29.29 -1.52
N VAL A 212 2.83 -28.90 -2.70
CA VAL A 212 1.47 -29.21 -3.19
C VAL A 212 1.33 -30.71 -3.46
N GLU A 213 2.34 -31.32 -4.06
CA GLU A 213 2.45 -32.76 -4.30
C GLU A 213 2.37 -33.59 -3.00
N ARG A 214 3.01 -33.13 -1.93
CA ARG A 214 3.07 -33.81 -0.62
C ARG A 214 1.95 -33.43 0.37
N GLN A 215 0.82 -32.89 -0.10
CA GLN A 215 -0.34 -32.69 0.80
C GLN A 215 -1.23 -33.94 0.85
N ASP A 216 -1.69 -34.32 2.04
CA ASP A 216 -2.52 -35.50 2.36
C ASP A 216 -3.79 -35.68 1.50
N ARG A 217 -4.19 -34.64 0.77
CA ARG A 217 -5.38 -34.60 -0.09
C ARG A 217 -5.06 -33.94 -1.43
N SER A 218 -4.05 -34.48 -2.09
CA SER A 218 -3.47 -34.04 -3.37
C SER A 218 -2.97 -35.25 -4.15
N CYS A 219 -2.34 -35.05 -5.30
CA CYS A 219 -1.63 -36.09 -6.05
C CYS A 219 -0.44 -35.50 -6.81
N PRO A 220 0.50 -36.32 -7.33
CA PRO A 220 1.64 -35.84 -8.11
C PRO A 220 1.25 -34.94 -9.29
N GLN A 221 0.12 -35.23 -9.94
CA GLN A 221 -0.40 -34.45 -11.08
C GLN A 221 -0.93 -33.06 -10.68
N TRP A 222 -0.89 -32.68 -9.40
CA TRP A 222 -1.24 -31.33 -8.93
C TRP A 222 -0.02 -30.41 -8.71
N ARG A 223 1.21 -30.94 -8.80
CA ARG A 223 2.46 -30.22 -8.47
C ARG A 223 2.65 -28.90 -9.23
N ASP A 224 2.25 -28.84 -10.50
CA ASP A 224 2.40 -27.67 -11.37
C ASP A 224 1.34 -26.58 -11.13
N GLY A 225 0.40 -26.83 -10.21
CA GLY A 225 -0.38 -25.80 -9.54
C GLY A 225 0.35 -25.30 -8.29
N TRP A 226 1.31 -24.37 -8.41
CA TRP A 226 2.22 -24.05 -7.30
C TRP A 226 2.01 -22.67 -6.66
N VAL A 227 1.16 -21.81 -7.23
CA VAL A 227 0.73 -20.53 -6.62
C VAL A 227 -0.76 -20.54 -6.30
N MET A 228 -1.15 -19.79 -5.26
CA MET A 228 -2.55 -19.55 -4.92
C MET A 228 -2.90 -18.06 -5.04
N VAL A 229 -4.12 -17.75 -5.45
CA VAL A 229 -4.68 -16.39 -5.41
C VAL A 229 -5.83 -16.30 -4.42
N ASP A 230 -5.89 -15.21 -3.66
CA ASP A 230 -7.01 -14.89 -2.78
C ASP A 230 -7.35 -13.39 -2.75
N GLY A 231 -8.64 -13.10 -2.56
CA GLY A 231 -9.20 -11.75 -2.57
C GLY A 231 -9.48 -11.24 -1.17
N THR A 232 -8.87 -10.11 -0.78
CA THR A 232 -8.97 -9.58 0.57
C THR A 232 -9.33 -8.11 0.62
N LEU A 233 -10.31 -7.78 1.48
CA LEU A 233 -10.80 -6.42 1.67
C LEU A 233 -10.02 -5.73 2.80
N VAL A 234 -9.52 -4.51 2.57
CA VAL A 234 -8.90 -3.65 3.59
C VAL A 234 -9.92 -2.58 4.00
N PRO A 235 -10.54 -2.67 5.19
CA PRO A 235 -11.56 -1.71 5.62
C PRO A 235 -11.00 -0.30 5.80
N LEU A 236 -11.79 0.70 5.43
CA LEU A 236 -11.54 2.12 5.62
C LEU A 236 -12.30 2.61 6.84
N TYR A 237 -11.68 3.46 7.67
CA TYR A 237 -12.31 3.95 8.90
C TYR A 237 -13.52 4.89 8.68
N ALA A 238 -13.73 5.35 7.44
CA ALA A 238 -14.79 6.29 7.05
C ALA A 238 -15.16 6.11 5.57
N ARG A 239 -16.40 6.51 5.22
CA ARG A 239 -16.89 6.57 3.84
C ARG A 239 -16.03 7.51 2.99
N PRO A 240 -15.47 7.07 1.85
CA PRO A 240 -14.81 7.95 0.89
C PRO A 240 -15.74 9.02 0.35
N ALA A 241 -15.27 10.26 0.23
CA ALA A 241 -16.08 11.34 -0.36
C ALA A 241 -16.21 11.17 -1.88
N HIS A 242 -15.18 10.61 -2.53
CA HIS A 242 -15.17 10.34 -3.97
C HIS A 242 -15.81 8.97 -4.27
N PHE A 243 -16.99 8.99 -4.92
CA PHE A 243 -17.77 7.80 -5.30
C PHE A 243 -18.08 6.82 -4.15
N GLY A 244 -18.34 7.33 -2.94
CA GLY A 244 -18.45 6.54 -1.70
C GLY A 244 -19.28 5.24 -1.76
N ASN A 245 -20.32 5.16 -2.59
CA ASN A 245 -21.13 3.94 -2.77
C ASN A 245 -20.35 2.79 -3.42
N SER A 246 -19.46 3.08 -4.38
CA SER A 246 -18.61 2.07 -5.03
C SER A 246 -17.61 1.42 -4.07
N TRP A 247 -17.38 2.01 -2.90
CA TRP A 247 -16.50 1.45 -1.87
C TRP A 247 -17.22 0.54 -0.90
N PHE A 248 -18.55 0.51 -0.92
CA PHE A 248 -19.37 -0.30 -0.01
C PHE A 248 -19.37 -1.76 -0.46
N ASP A 249 -18.90 -2.65 0.40
CA ASP A 249 -18.64 -4.05 0.09
C ASP A 249 -19.76 -5.02 0.54
N ARG A 250 -19.64 -6.29 0.11
CA ARG A 250 -20.55 -7.39 0.51
C ARG A 250 -20.56 -7.74 2.00
N LYS A 251 -19.75 -7.07 2.82
CA LYS A 251 -19.70 -7.19 4.30
C LYS A 251 -20.18 -5.90 4.97
N SER A 252 -20.90 -5.04 4.26
CA SER A 252 -21.44 -3.76 4.72
C SER A 252 -20.39 -2.77 5.26
N ASN A 253 -19.15 -2.88 4.79
CA ASN A 253 -18.06 -1.97 5.13
C ASN A 253 -17.67 -1.12 3.92
N TYR A 254 -16.93 -0.02 4.15
CA TYR A 254 -16.19 0.67 3.09
C TYR A 254 -14.79 0.08 3.02
N SER A 255 -14.32 -0.40 1.86
CA SER A 255 -13.01 -1.06 1.78
C SER A 255 -12.30 -0.88 0.43
N LEU A 256 -10.99 -1.16 0.42
CA LEU A 256 -10.19 -1.44 -0.79
C LEU A 256 -10.23 -2.94 -1.08
N ASN A 257 -10.46 -3.35 -2.33
CA ASN A 257 -10.17 -4.73 -2.76
C ASN A 257 -8.66 -4.85 -3.11
N VAL A 258 -8.03 -5.87 -2.53
CA VAL A 258 -6.64 -6.28 -2.72
C VAL A 258 -6.63 -7.76 -3.10
N GLN A 259 -6.01 -8.11 -4.21
CA GLN A 259 -5.76 -9.49 -4.62
C GLN A 259 -4.30 -9.83 -4.28
N ILE A 260 -4.05 -10.99 -3.69
CA ILE A 260 -2.70 -11.45 -3.34
C ILE A 260 -2.46 -12.78 -4.03
N ILE A 261 -1.31 -12.91 -4.71
CA ILE A 261 -0.81 -14.18 -5.24
C ILE A 261 0.39 -14.58 -4.39
N ASN A 262 0.36 -15.79 -3.84
CA ASN A 262 1.40 -16.30 -2.96
C ASN A 262 1.78 -17.76 -3.27
N THR A 263 3.02 -18.11 -2.93
CA THR A 263 3.51 -19.49 -2.84
C THR A 263 2.99 -20.16 -1.55
N PRO A 264 3.12 -21.50 -1.41
CA PRO A 264 2.67 -22.21 -0.21
C PRO A 264 3.43 -21.80 1.05
N ASP A 265 4.67 -21.33 0.89
CA ASP A 265 5.49 -20.76 1.96
C ASP A 265 5.06 -19.33 2.36
N LEU A 266 3.89 -18.86 1.91
CA LEU A 266 3.26 -17.58 2.23
C LEU A 266 3.97 -16.33 1.67
N ARG A 267 5.04 -16.46 0.86
CA ARG A 267 5.67 -15.30 0.20
C ARG A 267 4.71 -14.75 -0.86
N ILE A 268 4.49 -13.43 -0.83
CA ILE A 268 3.76 -12.71 -1.88
C ILE A 268 4.68 -12.58 -3.10
N VAL A 269 4.19 -13.02 -4.27
CA VAL A 269 4.93 -13.03 -5.54
C VAL A 269 4.34 -12.07 -6.59
N ASP A 270 3.03 -11.78 -6.51
CA ASP A 270 2.34 -10.74 -7.29
C ASP A 270 1.07 -10.26 -6.55
N TYR A 271 0.49 -9.11 -6.96
CA TYR A 271 -0.69 -8.53 -6.32
C TYR A 271 -1.50 -7.60 -7.24
N GLY A 272 -2.80 -7.49 -6.97
CA GLY A 272 -3.70 -6.50 -7.59
C GLY A 272 -4.24 -5.54 -6.53
N VAL A 273 -4.13 -4.22 -6.72
CA VAL A 273 -4.50 -3.22 -5.71
C VAL A 273 -5.24 -2.00 -6.28
N GLY A 274 -5.79 -1.18 -5.39
CA GLY A 274 -6.34 0.15 -5.70
C GLY A 274 -7.74 0.14 -6.31
N LEU A 275 -8.49 -0.95 -6.16
CA LEU A 275 -9.90 -1.04 -6.55
C LEU A 275 -10.83 -0.82 -5.34
N PRO A 276 -12.03 -0.24 -5.55
CA PRO A 276 -13.06 -0.16 -4.51
C PRO A 276 -13.61 -1.54 -4.11
N GLY A 277 -14.01 -1.70 -2.85
CA GLY A 277 -14.44 -2.95 -2.23
C GLY A 277 -15.73 -3.59 -2.76
N SER A 278 -16.54 -2.87 -3.53
CA SER A 278 -17.69 -3.47 -4.24
C SER A 278 -17.29 -4.32 -5.44
N GLN A 279 -16.07 -4.14 -5.97
CA GLN A 279 -15.62 -4.82 -7.19
C GLN A 279 -15.37 -6.31 -6.93
N HIS A 280 -16.03 -7.16 -7.71
CA HIS A 280 -15.81 -8.61 -7.71
C HIS A 280 -14.35 -8.98 -7.97
N ASP A 281 -13.89 -10.04 -7.32
CA ASP A 281 -12.51 -10.53 -7.39
C ASP A 281 -12.11 -10.88 -8.84
N ALA A 282 -12.99 -11.47 -9.65
CA ALA A 282 -12.80 -11.66 -11.10
C ALA A 282 -12.52 -10.36 -11.91
N SER A 283 -12.86 -9.17 -11.40
CA SER A 283 -12.50 -7.87 -12.00
C SER A 283 -11.19 -7.31 -11.45
N ALA A 284 -10.84 -7.65 -10.22
CA ALA A 284 -9.58 -7.25 -9.59
C ALA A 284 -8.40 -8.14 -10.05
N TRP A 285 -8.65 -9.43 -10.27
CA TRP A 285 -7.78 -10.38 -10.96
C TRP A 285 -7.18 -9.81 -12.26
N LYS A 286 -7.97 -9.12 -13.10
CA LYS A 286 -7.51 -8.51 -14.37
C LYS A 286 -6.46 -7.38 -14.20
N LYS A 287 -6.08 -7.05 -12.96
CA LYS A 287 -4.97 -6.14 -12.61
C LYS A 287 -3.71 -6.83 -12.07
N THR A 288 -3.73 -8.13 -11.79
CA THR A 288 -2.51 -8.91 -11.56
C THR A 288 -1.80 -9.14 -12.90
N ARG A 289 -0.58 -9.68 -12.86
CA ARG A 289 0.24 -9.95 -14.05
C ARG A 289 -0.24 -11.19 -14.81
N ILE A 290 -0.67 -12.23 -14.10
CA ILE A 290 -1.01 -13.55 -14.69
C ILE A 290 -1.99 -13.43 -15.88
N PRO A 291 -3.11 -12.69 -15.84
CA PRO A 291 -4.01 -12.55 -17.00
C PRO A 291 -3.43 -11.89 -18.26
N ARG A 292 -2.18 -11.42 -18.21
CA ARG A 292 -1.45 -10.76 -19.31
C ARG A 292 -0.13 -11.45 -19.65
N GLU A 293 0.46 -12.12 -18.68
CA GLU A 293 1.84 -12.64 -18.70
C GLU A 293 1.90 -14.14 -18.35
N HIS A 294 0.76 -14.85 -18.27
CA HIS A 294 0.71 -16.28 -17.86
C HIS A 294 1.62 -17.19 -18.69
N GLU A 295 1.74 -16.97 -20.00
CA GLU A 295 2.63 -17.76 -20.87
C GLU A 295 4.10 -17.70 -20.41
N THR A 296 4.52 -16.61 -19.75
CA THR A 296 5.87 -16.42 -19.18
C THR A 296 5.94 -16.70 -17.67
N LEU A 297 4.83 -16.60 -16.94
CA LEU A 297 4.78 -16.75 -15.48
C LEU A 297 4.40 -18.16 -15.01
N LEU A 298 3.66 -18.88 -15.85
CA LEU A 298 3.15 -20.23 -15.65
C LEU A 298 3.39 -21.03 -16.96
N PRO A 299 4.67 -21.25 -17.35
CA PRO A 299 5.02 -22.07 -18.51
C PRO A 299 4.64 -23.54 -18.29
N ASN A 300 4.89 -24.42 -19.26
CA ASN A 300 4.75 -25.87 -19.10
C ASN A 300 3.34 -26.35 -18.66
N ASP A 301 2.29 -25.59 -19.04
CA ASP A 301 0.89 -25.76 -18.60
C ASP A 301 0.69 -25.70 -17.06
N GLU A 302 1.52 -24.95 -16.34
CA GLU A 302 1.32 -24.61 -14.93
C GLU A 302 0.03 -23.80 -14.68
N TRP A 303 -0.40 -23.70 -13.42
CA TRP A 303 -1.59 -22.93 -13.05
C TRP A 303 -1.54 -22.32 -11.65
N CYS A 304 -2.51 -21.44 -11.40
CA CYS A 304 -2.80 -20.88 -10.09
C CYS A 304 -4.09 -21.48 -9.51
N TRP A 305 -4.11 -21.76 -8.20
CA TRP A 305 -5.30 -22.18 -7.47
C TRP A 305 -6.11 -20.97 -6.97
N ALA A 306 -7.38 -20.90 -7.35
CA ALA A 306 -8.24 -19.76 -7.10
C ALA A 306 -9.46 -20.09 -6.23
N ASP A 307 -10.02 -19.07 -5.58
CA ASP A 307 -11.33 -19.17 -4.92
C ASP A 307 -12.45 -19.31 -5.96
N SER A 308 -13.63 -19.74 -5.53
CA SER A 308 -14.78 -19.89 -6.41
C SER A 308 -15.23 -18.57 -7.08
N ALA A 309 -14.98 -17.38 -6.53
CA ALA A 309 -15.40 -16.12 -7.16
C ALA A 309 -14.55 -15.70 -8.38
N TYR A 310 -13.41 -16.36 -8.61
CA TYR A 310 -12.61 -16.21 -9.83
C TYR A 310 -13.27 -16.93 -11.05
N PRO A 311 -12.89 -16.57 -12.29
CA PRO A 311 -13.19 -17.40 -13.46
C PRO A 311 -12.33 -18.67 -13.46
N ILE A 312 -12.77 -19.72 -14.17
CA ILE A 312 -11.86 -20.81 -14.56
C ILE A 312 -11.15 -20.43 -15.85
N GLN A 313 -9.85 -20.69 -15.94
CA GLN A 313 -9.00 -20.44 -17.11
C GLN A 313 -7.94 -21.56 -17.20
N LYS A 314 -7.30 -21.76 -18.35
CA LYS A 314 -6.24 -22.81 -18.51
C LYS A 314 -5.14 -22.72 -17.45
N TYR A 315 -4.77 -21.50 -17.07
CA TYR A 315 -3.78 -21.17 -16.04
C TYR A 315 -4.41 -20.86 -14.65
N LEU A 316 -5.70 -21.11 -14.45
CA LEU A 316 -6.44 -20.74 -13.23
C LEU A 316 -7.54 -21.75 -12.88
N VAL A 317 -7.25 -22.62 -11.91
CA VAL A 317 -8.16 -23.70 -11.49
C VAL A 317 -8.92 -23.29 -10.23
N ALA A 318 -10.25 -23.34 -10.31
CA ALA A 318 -11.16 -22.93 -9.23
C ALA A 318 -12.21 -24.03 -8.92
N PRO A 319 -12.70 -24.11 -7.68
CA PRO A 319 -13.77 -25.01 -7.25
C PRO A 319 -15.03 -24.99 -8.14
N TYR A 320 -15.75 -26.11 -8.16
CA TYR A 320 -17.10 -26.19 -8.73
C TYR A 320 -18.05 -25.28 -7.93
N LYS A 321 -18.94 -24.58 -8.64
CA LYS A 321 -19.98 -23.70 -8.07
C LYS A 321 -21.30 -24.47 -7.94
N LYS A 322 -22.23 -24.07 -7.06
CA LYS A 322 -23.60 -24.63 -7.10
C LYS A 322 -24.23 -24.30 -8.47
N PRO A 323 -24.95 -25.23 -9.14
CA PRO A 323 -25.29 -26.58 -8.68
C PRO A 323 -24.13 -27.58 -8.72
N GLU A 324 -23.25 -27.54 -9.74
CA GLU A 324 -22.13 -28.49 -9.98
C GLU A 324 -21.40 -28.96 -8.71
N LYS A 325 -21.17 -28.05 -7.75
CA LYS A 325 -20.51 -28.31 -6.47
C LYS A 325 -21.03 -29.56 -5.76
N ASP A 326 -22.34 -29.78 -5.78
CA ASP A 326 -23.00 -30.82 -5.00
C ASP A 326 -23.22 -32.12 -5.81
N GLU A 327 -22.60 -32.24 -6.99
CA GLU A 327 -22.78 -33.34 -7.94
C GLU A 327 -21.59 -34.32 -7.95
N GLY A 328 -21.87 -35.63 -7.95
CA GLY A 328 -20.84 -36.67 -8.06
C GLY A 328 -19.74 -36.55 -7.00
N ARG A 329 -18.47 -36.60 -7.45
CA ARG A 329 -17.28 -36.42 -6.59
C ARG A 329 -16.74 -34.97 -6.56
N ASN A 330 -17.57 -33.98 -6.94
CA ASN A 330 -17.19 -32.57 -6.88
C ASN A 330 -17.04 -32.02 -5.45
N PRO A 331 -17.80 -32.50 -4.42
CA PRO A 331 -17.56 -32.10 -3.03
C PRO A 331 -16.15 -32.44 -2.53
N GLU A 332 -15.66 -33.65 -2.83
CA GLU A 332 -14.36 -34.18 -2.40
C GLU A 332 -13.21 -33.46 -3.11
N PHE A 333 -13.33 -33.22 -4.42
CA PHE A 333 -12.37 -32.41 -5.18
C PHE A 333 -12.28 -30.98 -4.62
N ASN A 334 -13.43 -30.36 -4.34
CA ASN A 334 -13.47 -29.03 -3.74
C ASN A 334 -12.85 -28.99 -2.34
N TYR A 335 -13.00 -30.07 -1.56
CA TYR A 335 -12.35 -30.21 -0.26
C TYR A 335 -10.82 -30.32 -0.40
N ALA A 336 -10.34 -31.19 -1.28
CA ALA A 336 -8.91 -31.35 -1.58
C ALA A 336 -8.27 -30.02 -2.01
N LEU A 337 -8.88 -29.32 -2.98
CA LEU A 337 -8.46 -28.00 -3.45
C LEU A 337 -8.45 -26.96 -2.31
N SER A 338 -9.42 -27.01 -1.39
CA SER A 338 -9.43 -26.13 -0.21
C SER A 338 -8.24 -26.36 0.74
N GLY A 339 -7.77 -27.61 0.85
CA GLY A 339 -6.57 -27.96 1.61
C GLY A 339 -5.31 -27.29 1.06
N ILE A 340 -5.14 -27.26 -0.26
CA ILE A 340 -4.07 -26.48 -0.92
C ILE A 340 -4.24 -24.98 -0.65
N ARG A 341 -5.45 -24.45 -0.86
CA ARG A 341 -5.71 -23.00 -0.78
C ARG A 341 -5.66 -22.39 0.62
N ILE A 342 -5.71 -23.17 1.71
CA ILE A 342 -5.58 -22.64 3.08
C ILE A 342 -4.31 -21.80 3.29
N ARG A 343 -3.26 -22.04 2.49
CA ARG A 343 -2.02 -21.26 2.50
C ARG A 343 -2.22 -19.80 2.06
N SER A 344 -3.17 -19.52 1.17
CA SER A 344 -3.50 -18.13 0.80
C SER A 344 -4.22 -17.38 1.93
N GLU A 345 -5.17 -18.03 2.61
CA GLU A 345 -5.82 -17.47 3.80
C GLU A 345 -4.79 -17.23 4.93
N HIS A 346 -3.83 -18.14 5.11
CA HIS A 346 -2.72 -17.96 6.04
C HIS A 346 -1.80 -16.80 5.65
N ALA A 347 -1.51 -16.57 4.36
CA ALA A 347 -0.69 -15.45 3.91
C ALA A 347 -1.39 -14.09 4.15
N VAL A 348 -2.68 -14.01 3.81
CA VAL A 348 -3.57 -12.86 4.10
C VAL A 348 -3.66 -12.61 5.61
N GLY A 349 -3.84 -13.68 6.40
CA GLY A 349 -3.94 -13.65 7.85
C GLY A 349 -2.64 -13.17 8.51
N TYR A 350 -1.49 -13.67 8.07
CA TYR A 350 -0.16 -13.24 8.53
C TYR A 350 0.06 -11.76 8.22
N LEU A 351 -0.20 -11.32 6.98
CA LEU A 351 -0.03 -9.93 6.55
C LEU A 351 -0.86 -8.96 7.41
N LYS A 352 -2.13 -9.27 7.64
CA LYS A 352 -3.05 -8.47 8.48
C LYS A 352 -2.80 -8.62 9.98
N GLY A 353 -2.17 -9.73 10.40
CA GLY A 353 -1.69 -9.94 11.78
C GLY A 353 -0.47 -9.07 12.08
N ARG A 354 0.51 -9.06 11.17
CA ARG A 354 1.76 -8.27 11.23
C ARG A 354 1.49 -6.77 11.08
N PHE A 355 0.58 -6.38 10.19
CA PHE A 355 0.21 -4.99 9.94
C PHE A 355 -1.30 -4.73 10.18
N PRO A 356 -1.74 -4.61 11.46
CA PRO A 356 -3.13 -4.32 11.81
C PRO A 356 -3.74 -3.09 11.15
N SER A 357 -2.96 -2.13 10.63
CA SER A 357 -3.49 -1.02 9.83
C SER A 357 -4.32 -1.50 8.62
N LEU A 358 -4.04 -2.70 8.09
CA LEU A 358 -4.79 -3.37 7.02
C LEU A 358 -6.12 -4.00 7.48
N LYS A 359 -6.43 -3.97 8.78
CA LYS A 359 -7.74 -4.34 9.36
C LYS A 359 -8.67 -3.13 9.54
N GLY A 360 -8.15 -1.91 9.42
CA GLY A 360 -8.91 -0.67 9.64
C GLY A 360 -8.06 0.56 9.31
N LEU A 361 -7.92 0.84 8.01
CA LEU A 361 -7.01 1.83 7.47
C LEU A 361 -7.52 3.25 7.79
N ARG A 362 -6.83 3.95 8.68
CA ARG A 362 -7.21 5.28 9.18
C ARG A 362 -6.77 6.42 8.26
N LEU A 363 -7.10 6.29 6.97
CA LEU A 363 -6.85 7.28 5.91
C LEU A 363 -8.19 7.75 5.32
N ARG A 364 -8.33 9.06 5.10
CA ARG A 364 -9.56 9.67 4.57
C ARG A 364 -9.43 9.83 3.06
N ILE A 365 -10.24 9.11 2.28
CA ILE A 365 -10.18 9.16 0.81
C ILE A 365 -11.15 10.22 0.28
N ASP A 366 -10.63 11.42 0.04
CA ASP A 366 -11.39 12.55 -0.53
C ASP A 366 -11.19 12.72 -2.04
N ASN A 367 -10.07 12.20 -2.58
CA ASN A 367 -9.64 12.40 -3.97
C ASN A 367 -8.78 11.22 -4.45
N LYS A 368 -8.35 11.25 -5.72
CA LYS A 368 -7.52 10.22 -6.35
C LYS A 368 -6.14 10.08 -5.70
N ASP A 369 -5.55 11.16 -5.22
CA ASP A 369 -4.21 11.14 -4.60
C ASP A 369 -4.26 10.45 -3.23
N HIS A 370 -5.34 10.63 -2.47
CA HIS A 370 -5.59 9.91 -1.22
C HIS A 370 -5.86 8.42 -1.48
N GLN A 371 -6.54 8.07 -2.58
CA GLN A 371 -6.71 6.66 -3.03
C GLN A 371 -5.37 6.05 -3.43
N LEU A 372 -4.53 6.77 -4.19
CA LEU A 372 -3.18 6.32 -4.54
C LEU A 372 -2.32 6.13 -3.29
N PHE A 373 -2.35 7.07 -2.36
CA PHE A 373 -1.60 6.95 -1.10
C PHE A 373 -2.08 5.76 -0.24
N ALA A 374 -3.39 5.54 -0.13
CA ALA A 374 -3.93 4.35 0.54
C ALA A 374 -3.54 3.04 -0.18
N THR A 375 -3.43 3.06 -1.51
CA THR A 375 -2.93 1.94 -2.31
C THR A 375 -1.45 1.66 -2.03
N LEU A 376 -0.61 2.70 -2.02
CA LEU A 376 0.83 2.60 -1.71
C LEU A 376 1.08 2.14 -0.26
N TRP A 377 0.22 2.52 0.70
CA TRP A 377 0.27 2.00 2.07
C TRP A 377 0.12 0.48 2.11
N VAL A 378 -0.83 -0.09 1.36
CA VAL A 378 -1.00 -1.55 1.26
C VAL A 378 0.23 -2.20 0.61
N VAL A 379 0.76 -1.60 -0.47
CA VAL A 379 1.97 -2.11 -1.15
C VAL A 379 3.18 -2.10 -0.21
N ALA A 380 3.40 -1.03 0.57
CA ALA A 380 4.46 -0.97 1.56
C ALA A 380 4.36 -2.09 2.61
N CYS A 381 3.15 -2.37 3.13
CA CYS A 381 2.95 -3.50 4.05
C CYS A 381 3.22 -4.87 3.40
N MET A 382 2.89 -5.08 2.12
CA MET A 382 3.19 -6.34 1.41
C MET A 382 4.70 -6.50 1.14
N VAL A 383 5.37 -5.41 0.77
CA VAL A 383 6.83 -5.33 0.56
C VAL A 383 7.59 -5.72 1.84
N GLU A 384 7.17 -5.22 3.00
CA GLU A 384 7.77 -5.60 4.29
C GLU A 384 7.41 -7.01 4.74
N GLY A 385 6.19 -7.46 4.49
CA GLY A 385 5.71 -8.79 4.90
C GLY A 385 6.58 -9.93 4.36
N ARG A 386 7.12 -9.81 3.15
CA ARG A 386 8.01 -10.83 2.56
C ARG A 386 9.39 -10.86 3.22
N ARG A 387 10.01 -9.69 3.48
CA ARG A 387 11.38 -9.62 4.05
C ARG A 387 11.45 -10.32 5.41
N ILE A 388 10.48 -10.08 6.28
CA ILE A 388 10.45 -10.65 7.64
C ILE A 388 10.27 -12.18 7.62
N MET A 389 9.45 -12.72 6.68
CA MET A 389 9.24 -14.17 6.56
C MET A 389 10.43 -14.94 5.98
N ALA A 390 11.42 -14.27 5.39
CA ALA A 390 12.70 -14.89 5.06
C ALA A 390 13.64 -15.01 6.28
N GLU A 391 13.46 -14.16 7.31
CA GLU A 391 14.32 -14.16 8.50
C GLU A 391 13.85 -15.11 9.59
N ASP A 392 12.54 -15.18 9.85
CA ASP A 392 11.93 -16.14 10.79
C ASP A 392 12.11 -17.64 10.29
N ARG A 393 12.97 -17.92 9.28
CA ARG A 393 13.17 -19.25 8.64
C ARG A 393 14.59 -19.64 8.19
N ARG A 394 15.61 -18.79 8.32
CA ARG A 394 16.99 -19.12 7.88
C ARG A 394 17.66 -20.13 8.82
N GLY A 395 17.38 -21.41 8.62
CA GLY A 395 17.84 -22.50 9.47
C GLY A 395 18.16 -23.83 8.77
N ASN A 396 18.00 -23.91 7.44
CA ASN A 396 18.51 -24.93 6.53
C ASN A 396 18.44 -24.32 5.10
N GLU A 397 19.51 -24.43 4.30
CA GLU A 397 19.68 -24.06 2.87
C GLU A 397 20.51 -25.25 2.27
N ALA A 398 20.54 -25.65 0.98
CA ALA A 398 20.72 -24.93 -0.29
C ALA A 398 20.31 -25.86 -1.53
N PRO A 399 20.55 -25.50 -2.82
CA PRO A 399 19.87 -26.06 -4.02
C PRO A 399 20.78 -26.80 -5.04
N ASP A 400 20.27 -27.01 -6.28
CA ASP A 400 20.91 -26.95 -7.64
C ASP A 400 19.77 -27.22 -8.69
N GLU A 401 19.17 -26.26 -9.44
CA GLU A 401 19.57 -25.48 -10.66
C GLU A 401 19.72 -26.31 -11.97
N ASP A 402 19.09 -26.09 -13.16
CA ASP A 402 17.88 -25.39 -13.74
C ASP A 402 17.51 -26.15 -15.10
N ASP A 403 16.85 -25.73 -16.22
CA ASP A 403 16.32 -24.52 -16.91
C ASP A 403 15.35 -24.91 -18.11
N ALA A 404 14.74 -23.94 -18.84
CA ALA A 404 14.06 -23.98 -20.17
C ALA A 404 12.60 -24.59 -20.29
N ASP A 405 11.80 -24.50 -21.40
CA ASP A 405 11.97 -23.99 -22.80
C ASP A 405 10.67 -23.32 -23.40
N MET A 406 10.28 -23.58 -24.69
CA MET A 406 9.48 -22.68 -25.60
C MET A 406 8.50 -23.46 -26.55
N ASP A 407 7.60 -22.89 -27.41
CA ASP A 407 6.75 -21.66 -27.46
C ASP A 407 5.76 -21.69 -28.69
N SER A 408 4.71 -20.85 -28.66
CA SER A 408 4.00 -20.20 -29.81
C SER A 408 2.98 -20.99 -30.70
N ILE A 409 1.92 -20.42 -31.34
CA ILE A 409 1.18 -19.11 -31.25
C ILE A 409 -0.17 -19.20 -32.05
N MET A 410 -1.15 -18.31 -31.77
CA MET A 410 -2.37 -17.90 -32.54
C MET A 410 -3.77 -18.26 -32.02
N LYS A 411 -4.74 -17.34 -32.22
CA LYS A 411 -6.14 -17.37 -31.75
C LYS A 411 -7.09 -16.74 -32.77
N ALA A 412 -8.33 -17.24 -32.86
CA ALA A 412 -9.50 -16.44 -33.29
C ALA A 412 -10.86 -17.02 -32.85
N ASP A 413 -11.02 -18.33 -32.72
CA ASP A 413 -12.25 -19.00 -32.22
C ASP A 413 -12.25 -19.19 -30.68
N ALA A 414 -11.45 -18.37 -30.00
CA ALA A 414 -10.66 -18.86 -28.87
C ALA A 414 -11.34 -18.83 -27.50
N ARG A 415 -12.46 -18.12 -27.29
CA ARG A 415 -13.00 -17.93 -25.92
C ARG A 415 -13.76 -19.12 -25.39
N ASP A 416 -14.60 -19.73 -26.23
CA ASP A 416 -15.36 -20.91 -25.85
C ASP A 416 -14.44 -22.14 -25.84
N ILE A 417 -13.40 -22.14 -26.69
CA ILE A 417 -12.28 -23.09 -26.62
C ILE A 417 -11.46 -22.91 -25.32
N GLU A 418 -11.05 -21.70 -24.95
CA GLU A 418 -10.33 -21.41 -23.69
C GLU A 418 -11.12 -21.84 -22.44
N LEU A 419 -12.45 -21.66 -22.46
CA LEU A 419 -13.35 -22.12 -21.40
C LEU A 419 -13.45 -23.65 -21.36
N LEU A 420 -13.61 -24.29 -22.52
CA LEU A 420 -13.68 -25.75 -22.64
C LEU A 420 -12.34 -26.41 -22.25
N GLU A 421 -11.20 -25.84 -22.65
CA GLU A 421 -9.87 -26.25 -22.19
C GLU A 421 -9.73 -26.14 -20.67
N ALA A 422 -10.20 -25.06 -20.06
CA ALA A 422 -10.18 -24.89 -18.60
C ALA A 422 -11.07 -25.91 -17.88
N GLN A 423 -12.25 -26.22 -18.43
CA GLN A 423 -13.13 -27.28 -17.92
C GLN A 423 -12.48 -28.67 -18.05
N ILE A 424 -11.93 -28.99 -19.23
CA ILE A 424 -11.20 -30.25 -19.49
C ILE A 424 -10.01 -30.39 -18.55
N LYS A 425 -9.23 -29.32 -18.29
CA LYS A 425 -8.12 -29.35 -17.33
C LYS A 425 -8.60 -29.61 -15.90
N ARG A 426 -9.69 -28.96 -15.46
CA ARG A 426 -10.30 -29.20 -14.14
C ARG A 426 -10.79 -30.65 -13.98
N GLU A 427 -11.42 -31.22 -15.01
CA GLU A 427 -11.86 -32.63 -15.01
C GLU A 427 -10.68 -33.62 -15.07
N LYS A 428 -9.62 -33.33 -15.83
CA LYS A 428 -8.37 -34.12 -15.82
C LYS A 428 -7.72 -34.15 -14.44
N LEU A 429 -7.56 -32.99 -13.79
CA LEU A 429 -6.98 -32.89 -12.44
C LEU A 429 -7.83 -33.57 -11.37
N LYS A 430 -9.16 -33.53 -11.54
CA LYS A 430 -10.13 -34.27 -10.70
C LYS A 430 -10.03 -35.78 -10.91
N LYS A 431 -9.92 -36.25 -12.16
CA LYS A 431 -9.72 -37.67 -12.45
C LYS A 431 -8.40 -38.15 -11.85
N ALA A 432 -7.29 -37.45 -12.08
CA ALA A 432 -5.98 -37.81 -11.57
C ALA A 432 -5.92 -37.92 -10.03
N LEU A 433 -6.62 -37.04 -9.31
CA LEU A 433 -6.75 -37.12 -7.85
C LEU A 433 -7.42 -38.43 -7.41
N PHE A 434 -8.49 -38.85 -8.10
CA PHE A 434 -9.25 -40.04 -7.73
C PHE A 434 -8.64 -41.35 -8.22
N ASP A 435 -8.03 -41.35 -9.41
CA ASP A 435 -7.18 -42.45 -9.89
C ASP A 435 -6.05 -42.72 -8.87
N PHE A 436 -5.45 -41.67 -8.30
CA PHE A 436 -4.40 -41.77 -7.28
C PHE A 436 -4.93 -42.28 -5.92
N TYR A 437 -6.05 -41.77 -5.42
CA TYR A 437 -6.65 -42.29 -4.18
C TYR A 437 -7.09 -43.76 -4.29
N GLU A 438 -7.53 -44.21 -5.47
CA GLU A 438 -7.85 -45.61 -5.71
C GLU A 438 -6.58 -46.46 -5.72
N GLN A 439 -5.50 -46.03 -6.39
CA GLN A 439 -4.19 -46.69 -6.32
C GLN A 439 -3.62 -46.78 -4.89
N GLN A 440 -3.80 -45.76 -4.06
CA GLN A 440 -3.36 -45.80 -2.66
C GLN A 440 -4.17 -46.80 -1.83
N ARG A 441 -5.50 -46.79 -1.93
CA ARG A 441 -6.35 -47.76 -1.21
C ARG A 441 -6.07 -49.19 -1.66
N ASP A 442 -5.93 -49.43 -2.96
CA ASP A 442 -5.72 -50.78 -3.48
C ASP A 442 -4.36 -51.34 -3.00
N ALA A 443 -3.33 -50.49 -2.88
CA ALA A 443 -2.05 -50.86 -2.25
C ALA A 443 -2.16 -51.08 -0.73
N GLU A 444 -2.96 -50.29 0.00
CA GLU A 444 -3.26 -50.53 1.41
C GLU A 444 -4.03 -51.86 1.62
N GLU A 445 -4.92 -52.23 0.70
CA GLU A 445 -5.64 -53.51 0.74
C GLU A 445 -4.70 -54.71 0.44
N ASP A 446 -3.81 -54.58 -0.55
CA ASP A 446 -2.77 -55.59 -0.85
C ASP A 446 -1.81 -55.80 0.33
N GLU A 447 -1.23 -54.73 0.92
CA GLU A 447 -0.30 -54.83 2.07
C GLU A 447 -0.95 -55.47 3.31
N ASN A 448 -2.24 -55.29 3.52
CA ASN A 448 -2.98 -55.95 4.61
C ASN A 448 -3.34 -57.41 4.29
N SER A 449 -3.23 -57.87 3.03
CA SER A 449 -3.57 -59.23 2.61
C SER A 449 -2.38 -60.21 2.72
N ASP A 450 -1.16 -59.74 2.43
CA ASP A 450 0.09 -60.53 2.56
C ASP A 450 0.59 -60.67 4.02
N GLY A 451 -0.11 -60.06 4.98
CA GLY A 451 0.26 -60.02 6.41
C GLY A 451 -0.37 -61.08 7.33
N VAL A 452 -1.00 -62.13 6.79
CA VAL A 452 -1.87 -63.09 7.51
C VAL A 452 -1.34 -64.53 7.52
#